data_AF-A0A956A725-F1
#
_entry.id   AF-A0A956A725-F1
#
_cell.length_a   1.000
_cell.length_b   1.000
_cell.length_c   1.000
_cell.angle_alpha   90.00
_cell.angle_beta   90.00
_cell.angle_gamma   90.00
#
_symmetry.space_group_name_H-M   'P 1'
#
loop_
_entity.id
_entity.type
_entity.pdbx_description
1 polymer ?
#
loop_
_entity_poly.entity_id
_entity_poly.type
_entity_poly.pdbx_seq_one_letter_code
_entity_poly.pdbx_strand_id
1 'polypeptide(L)'
;ATEAQRNKPAFDKEMREYFYERNPEWTILTTYISGGATKQVSERFAKNPVPESLGPAFRQNGYQFGIVNDEFLSRYVHVRTWPRSAGYYLSLFRRKDLWDQVPGEVVLDAVPAGVGGVSAKLSRGVELLGTEVEPTATERHEFFLTLWLRVAGPLEPDIYVFHHVENESYRLPYDAIPGDWMWPANRWRAGDIIEHRVLVQVPPGMNAGEYKVFVGLYRRSTGERLAVEQGPNDGQNRIPIGQVEITTLLPPFDQSIEPTDIEKQRHHPERIIDNGRKPVDD
;
A
#
# COMPACT_ATOMS: atom_id res chain seq x y z
N ALA A 1 36.45 -9.52 -23.40
CA ALA A 1 35.79 -8.95 -22.20
C ALA A 1 36.43 -7.60 -21.89
N THR A 2 35.64 -6.57 -21.61
CA THR A 2 36.16 -5.26 -21.19
C THR A 2 36.84 -5.39 -19.82
N GLU A 3 37.68 -4.42 -19.45
CA GLU A 3 38.29 -4.37 -18.11
C GLU A 3 37.23 -4.37 -17.00
N ALA A 4 36.14 -3.64 -17.20
CA ALA A 4 34.97 -3.65 -16.31
C ALA A 4 34.37 -5.06 -16.14
N GLN A 5 34.29 -5.86 -17.21
CA GLN A 5 33.80 -7.25 -17.12
C GLN A 5 34.76 -8.15 -16.36
N ARG A 6 36.08 -7.92 -16.45
CA ARG A 6 37.08 -8.71 -15.71
C ARG A 6 37.09 -8.39 -14.22
N ASN A 7 36.86 -7.13 -13.85
CA ASN A 7 36.87 -6.69 -12.45
C ASN A 7 35.53 -6.87 -11.73
N LYS A 8 34.44 -7.15 -12.47
CA LYS A 8 33.08 -7.31 -11.92
C LYS A 8 33.01 -8.31 -10.75
N PRO A 9 33.62 -9.51 -10.77
CA PRO A 9 33.52 -10.44 -9.64
C PRO A 9 34.13 -9.90 -8.34
N ALA A 10 35.24 -9.15 -8.45
CA ALA A 10 35.88 -8.53 -7.30
C ALA A 10 35.01 -7.38 -6.74
N PHE A 11 34.49 -6.52 -7.62
CA PHE A 11 33.57 -5.45 -7.25
C PHE A 11 32.30 -5.98 -6.60
N ASP A 12 31.66 -7.00 -7.19
CA ASP A 12 30.46 -7.62 -6.63
C ASP A 12 30.73 -8.21 -5.23
N LYS A 13 31.94 -8.76 -5.01
CA LYS A 13 32.36 -9.25 -3.68
C LYS A 13 32.49 -8.12 -2.67
N GLU A 14 33.20 -7.05 -3.01
CA GLU A 14 33.37 -5.86 -2.16
C GLU A 14 32.01 -5.24 -1.80
N MET A 15 31.08 -5.14 -2.76
CA MET A 15 29.74 -4.62 -2.50
C MET A 15 28.92 -5.51 -1.55
N ARG A 16 29.09 -6.84 -1.61
CA ARG A 16 28.45 -7.76 -0.65
C ARG A 16 29.07 -7.62 0.74
N GLU A 17 30.39 -7.53 0.84
CA GLU A 17 31.09 -7.30 2.11
C GLU A 17 30.63 -5.98 2.75
N TYR A 18 30.60 -4.89 1.97
CA TYR A 18 30.10 -3.59 2.40
C TYR A 18 28.64 -3.66 2.89
N PHE A 19 27.77 -4.36 2.17
CA PHE A 19 26.38 -4.55 2.60
C PHE A 19 26.29 -5.24 3.98
N TYR A 20 27.05 -6.32 4.18
CA TYR A 20 27.00 -7.07 5.43
C TYR A 20 27.69 -6.34 6.59
N GLU A 21 28.70 -5.52 6.32
CA GLU A 21 29.32 -4.60 7.29
C GLU A 21 28.33 -3.53 7.73
N ARG A 22 27.61 -2.91 6.78
CA ARG A 22 26.55 -1.94 7.08
C ARG A 22 25.36 -2.56 7.81
N ASN A 23 25.14 -3.85 7.63
CA ASN A 23 24.10 -4.65 8.26
C ASN A 23 22.72 -3.95 8.28
N PRO A 24 22.23 -3.48 7.12
CA PRO A 24 21.09 -2.61 7.06
C PRO A 24 19.84 -3.26 7.65
N GLU A 25 19.06 -2.41 8.30
CA GLU A 25 17.78 -2.77 8.91
C GLU A 25 16.73 -3.20 7.88
N TRP A 26 16.71 -2.54 6.75
CA TRP A 26 15.78 -2.74 5.65
C TRP A 26 16.55 -2.84 4.33
N THR A 27 16.12 -3.76 3.47
CA THR A 27 16.72 -3.93 2.14
C THR A 27 15.62 -4.06 1.10
N ILE A 28 15.72 -3.32 0.01
CA ILE A 28 14.84 -3.46 -1.14
C ILE A 28 15.61 -4.03 -2.33
N LEU A 29 15.09 -5.10 -2.91
CA LEU A 29 15.70 -5.81 -4.02
C LEU A 29 14.86 -5.70 -5.29
N THR A 30 15.50 -5.24 -6.35
CA THR A 30 14.90 -5.09 -7.67
C THR A 30 15.14 -6.34 -8.48
N THR A 31 14.07 -6.98 -8.98
CA THR A 31 14.16 -8.13 -9.89
C THR A 31 13.59 -7.77 -11.25
N TYR A 32 14.39 -7.97 -12.30
CA TYR A 32 13.98 -7.86 -13.70
C TYR A 32 13.79 -9.24 -14.30
N ILE A 33 12.65 -9.45 -14.96
CA ILE A 33 12.35 -10.65 -15.74
C ILE A 33 12.52 -10.32 -17.21
N SER A 34 13.33 -11.12 -17.91
CA SER A 34 13.53 -10.98 -19.34
C SER A 34 12.27 -11.40 -20.12
N GLY A 35 12.03 -10.71 -21.25
CA GLY A 35 10.75 -10.73 -21.97
C GLY A 35 10.14 -12.12 -22.24
N GLY A 36 10.96 -13.10 -22.60
CA GLY A 36 10.48 -14.46 -22.91
C GLY A 36 9.84 -15.19 -21.71
N ALA A 37 10.24 -14.85 -20.47
CA ALA A 37 9.73 -15.49 -19.25
C ALA A 37 8.65 -14.66 -18.54
N THR A 38 8.51 -13.38 -18.90
CA THR A 38 7.66 -12.40 -18.20
C THR A 38 6.24 -12.90 -17.93
N LYS A 39 5.54 -13.41 -18.95
CA LYS A 39 4.15 -13.88 -18.82
C LYS A 39 4.02 -15.03 -17.82
N GLN A 40 4.89 -16.03 -17.93
CA GLN A 40 4.87 -17.20 -17.04
C GLN A 40 5.18 -16.79 -15.59
N VAL A 41 6.17 -15.90 -15.40
CA VAL A 41 6.51 -15.41 -14.06
C VAL A 41 5.37 -14.57 -13.47
N SER A 42 4.74 -13.68 -14.24
CA SER A 42 3.63 -12.86 -13.75
C SER A 42 2.42 -13.71 -13.35
N GLU A 43 2.09 -14.75 -14.14
CA GLU A 43 1.00 -15.68 -13.81
C GLU A 43 1.30 -16.50 -12.54
N ARG A 44 2.56 -16.90 -12.35
CA ARG A 44 3.01 -17.59 -11.13
C ARG A 44 2.97 -16.67 -9.91
N PHE A 45 3.46 -15.44 -10.05
CA PHE A 45 3.46 -14.44 -8.99
C PHE A 45 2.04 -14.05 -8.57
N ALA A 46 1.11 -13.91 -9.52
CA ALA A 46 -0.30 -13.63 -9.21
C ALA A 46 -0.95 -14.69 -8.31
N LYS A 47 -0.49 -15.95 -8.40
CA LYS A 47 -0.96 -17.05 -7.54
C LYS A 47 -0.25 -17.09 -6.19
N ASN A 48 1.03 -16.70 -6.15
CA ASN A 48 1.85 -16.71 -4.94
C ASN A 48 2.83 -15.53 -4.94
N PRO A 49 2.47 -14.37 -4.34
CA PRO A 49 3.21 -13.12 -4.48
C PRO A 49 4.43 -13.03 -3.55
N VAL A 50 5.34 -14.00 -3.66
CA VAL A 50 6.60 -14.10 -2.90
C VAL A 50 7.81 -14.10 -3.85
N PRO A 51 9.03 -13.73 -3.39
CA PRO A 51 10.22 -13.62 -4.24
C PRO A 51 10.60 -14.93 -4.93
N GLU A 52 10.33 -16.07 -4.31
CA GLU A 52 10.57 -17.40 -4.89
C GLU A 52 9.78 -17.61 -6.19
N SER A 53 8.59 -17.00 -6.30
CA SER A 53 7.79 -17.02 -7.51
C SER A 53 8.44 -16.24 -8.66
N LEU A 54 9.48 -15.44 -8.42
CA LEU A 54 10.26 -14.79 -9.48
C LEU A 54 11.32 -15.74 -10.09
N GLY A 55 11.53 -16.91 -9.46
CA GLY A 55 12.38 -17.99 -9.98
C GLY A 55 13.86 -17.59 -10.06
N PRO A 56 14.59 -18.07 -11.10
CA PRO A 56 16.02 -17.82 -11.22
C PRO A 56 16.39 -16.33 -11.25
N ALA A 57 15.51 -15.45 -11.75
CA ALA A 57 15.80 -14.02 -11.84
C ALA A 57 16.02 -13.36 -10.46
N PHE A 58 15.39 -13.88 -9.40
CA PHE A 58 15.59 -13.39 -8.04
C PHE A 58 16.92 -13.88 -7.44
N ARG A 59 17.23 -15.18 -7.55
CA ARG A 59 18.48 -15.74 -7.01
C ARG A 59 19.73 -15.41 -7.84
N GLN A 60 19.60 -15.35 -9.16
CA GLN A 60 20.69 -15.06 -10.10
C GLN A 60 20.74 -13.57 -10.46
N ASN A 61 20.44 -12.72 -9.48
CA ASN A 61 20.36 -11.28 -9.68
C ASN A 61 21.75 -10.62 -9.67
N GLY A 62 22.43 -10.70 -10.82
CA GLY A 62 23.75 -10.08 -11.01
C GLY A 62 23.74 -8.55 -11.00
N TYR A 63 22.56 -7.90 -11.10
CA TYR A 63 22.41 -6.45 -10.97
C TYR A 63 22.54 -5.98 -9.52
N GLN A 64 22.28 -6.87 -8.56
CA GLN A 64 22.39 -6.59 -7.12
C GLN A 64 23.53 -7.40 -6.50
N PHE A 65 24.65 -7.45 -7.24
CA PHE A 65 25.91 -8.03 -6.79
C PHE A 65 25.80 -9.50 -6.34
N GLY A 66 24.77 -10.25 -6.79
CA GLY A 66 24.53 -11.62 -6.33
C GLY A 66 24.31 -11.72 -4.82
N ILE A 67 23.74 -10.69 -4.20
CA ILE A 67 23.55 -10.62 -2.75
C ILE A 67 22.55 -11.66 -2.23
N VAL A 68 21.60 -12.10 -3.06
CA VAL A 68 20.60 -13.11 -2.72
C VAL A 68 21.24 -14.50 -2.72
N ASN A 69 21.94 -14.82 -1.64
CA ASN A 69 22.53 -16.13 -1.35
C ASN A 69 21.99 -16.69 -0.02
N ASP A 70 22.48 -17.86 0.40
CA ASP A 70 22.01 -18.52 1.62
C ASP A 70 22.29 -17.68 2.88
N GLU A 71 23.40 -16.91 2.91
CA GLU A 71 23.68 -15.98 4.01
C GLU A 71 22.60 -14.88 4.10
N PHE A 72 22.26 -14.25 2.98
CA PHE A 72 21.21 -13.23 2.94
C PHE A 72 19.86 -13.80 3.40
N LEU A 73 19.46 -14.96 2.87
CA LEU A 73 18.20 -15.60 3.22
C LEU A 73 18.15 -16.09 4.68
N SER A 74 19.31 -16.34 5.31
CA SER A 74 19.39 -16.64 6.74
C SER A 74 19.26 -15.40 7.63
N ARG A 75 19.62 -14.22 7.11
CA ARG A 75 19.69 -12.96 7.86
C ARG A 75 18.52 -12.02 7.60
N TYR A 76 17.74 -12.23 6.55
CA TYR A 76 16.68 -11.33 6.12
C TYR A 76 15.39 -12.09 5.81
N VAL A 77 14.27 -11.54 6.27
CA VAL A 77 12.93 -12.07 6.05
C VAL A 77 12.22 -11.23 5.00
N HIS A 78 11.59 -11.89 4.02
CA HIS A 78 10.74 -11.21 3.05
C HIS A 78 9.52 -10.62 3.74
N VAL A 79 9.24 -9.34 3.46
CA VAL A 79 8.09 -8.62 4.00
C VAL A 79 7.00 -8.49 2.94
N ARG A 80 7.36 -7.97 1.76
CA ARG A 80 6.40 -7.72 0.67
C ARG A 80 7.10 -7.60 -0.67
N THR A 81 6.40 -7.98 -1.74
CA THR A 81 6.85 -7.71 -3.12
C THR A 81 5.79 -6.90 -3.88
N TRP A 82 6.21 -5.83 -4.54
CA TRP A 82 5.38 -5.04 -5.45
C TRP A 82 5.72 -5.34 -6.91
N PRO A 83 4.75 -5.77 -7.73
CA PRO A 83 4.90 -5.75 -9.18
C PRO A 83 4.80 -4.30 -9.67
N ARG A 84 5.84 -3.80 -10.34
CA ARG A 84 5.86 -2.46 -10.98
C ARG A 84 5.50 -2.54 -12.46
N SER A 85 5.77 -3.68 -13.08
CA SER A 85 5.28 -4.08 -14.40
C SER A 85 5.28 -5.61 -14.48
N ALA A 86 4.86 -6.18 -15.61
CA ALA A 86 4.89 -7.63 -15.80
C ALA A 86 6.30 -8.24 -15.61
N GLY A 87 7.36 -7.45 -15.84
CA GLY A 87 8.76 -7.89 -15.77
C GLY A 87 9.63 -7.14 -14.76
N TYR A 88 9.05 -6.33 -13.88
CA TYR A 88 9.82 -5.54 -12.90
C TYR A 88 9.15 -5.61 -11.53
N TYR A 89 9.90 -6.08 -10.54
CA TYR A 89 9.42 -6.33 -9.18
C TYR A 89 10.37 -5.70 -8.15
N LEU A 90 9.79 -5.19 -7.07
CA LEU A 90 10.51 -4.71 -5.89
C LEU A 90 10.18 -5.58 -4.70
N SER A 91 11.17 -6.19 -4.05
CA SER A 91 10.97 -7.06 -2.88
C SER A 91 11.63 -6.43 -1.65
N LEU A 92 10.84 -6.14 -0.62
CA LEU A 92 11.29 -5.61 0.66
C LEU A 92 11.65 -6.74 1.61
N PHE A 93 12.76 -6.57 2.32
CA PHE A 93 13.25 -7.48 3.33
C PHE A 93 13.60 -6.73 4.62
N ARG A 94 13.32 -7.37 5.76
CA ARG A 94 13.66 -6.90 7.11
C ARG A 94 14.73 -7.81 7.69
N ARG A 95 15.71 -7.24 8.39
CA ARG A 95 16.71 -8.04 9.11
C ARG A 95 16.01 -8.96 10.13
N LYS A 96 16.43 -10.23 10.18
CA LYS A 96 15.70 -11.31 10.85
C LYS A 96 15.63 -11.14 12.37
N ASP A 97 16.71 -10.69 13.00
CA ASP A 97 16.76 -10.37 14.43
C ASP A 97 15.73 -9.30 14.83
N LEU A 98 15.50 -8.30 13.97
CA LEU A 98 14.49 -7.27 14.17
C LEU A 98 13.10 -7.77 13.81
N TRP A 99 12.98 -8.56 12.73
CA TRP A 99 11.73 -9.20 12.36
C TRP A 99 11.19 -10.05 13.51
N ASP A 100 12.03 -10.85 14.17
CA ASP A 100 11.61 -11.78 15.23
C ASP A 100 11.16 -11.08 16.52
N GLN A 101 11.47 -9.79 16.69
CA GLN A 101 11.00 -8.94 17.79
C GLN A 101 9.58 -8.41 17.53
N VAL A 102 8.98 -7.75 18.53
CA VAL A 102 7.76 -6.97 18.34
C VAL A 102 8.13 -5.67 17.63
N PRO A 103 7.55 -5.35 16.47
CA PRO A 103 7.82 -4.12 15.76
C PRO A 103 7.11 -2.96 16.46
N GLY A 104 7.85 -2.20 17.27
CA GLY A 104 7.34 -1.00 17.92
C GLY A 104 6.89 0.09 16.95
N GLU A 105 7.20 -0.06 15.65
CA GLU A 105 6.70 0.78 14.56
C GLU A 105 5.20 0.61 14.30
N VAL A 106 4.63 -0.56 14.61
CA VAL A 106 3.21 -0.89 14.34
C VAL A 106 2.48 -1.51 15.53
N VAL A 107 3.20 -1.89 16.59
CA VAL A 107 2.60 -2.36 17.85
C VAL A 107 2.84 -1.31 18.91
N LEU A 108 1.76 -0.73 19.39
CA LEU A 108 1.75 0.40 20.32
C LEU A 108 1.60 -0.08 21.77
N ASP A 109 2.28 0.60 22.69
CA ASP A 109 2.12 0.35 24.13
C ASP A 109 0.74 0.76 24.65
N ALA A 110 0.12 1.76 23.99
CA ALA A 110 -1.19 2.28 24.32
C ALA A 110 -1.91 2.79 23.07
N VAL A 111 -3.24 2.86 23.14
CA VAL A 111 -4.05 3.49 22.08
C VAL A 111 -3.69 4.98 22.04
N PRO A 112 -3.43 5.56 20.85
CA PRO A 112 -3.16 6.98 20.74
C PRO A 112 -4.29 7.83 21.34
N ALA A 113 -3.94 8.96 21.94
CA ALA A 113 -4.93 9.89 22.47
C ALA A 113 -5.77 10.47 21.31
N GLY A 114 -7.08 10.55 21.49
CA GLY A 114 -7.98 11.10 20.48
C GLY A 114 -8.27 10.18 19.30
N VAL A 115 -7.98 8.87 19.40
CA VAL A 115 -8.49 7.89 18.44
C VAL A 115 -10.01 8.02 18.35
N GLY A 116 -10.48 8.37 17.16
CA GLY A 116 -11.89 8.55 16.83
C GLY A 116 -12.37 7.52 15.80
N GLY A 117 -13.39 7.90 15.03
CA GLY A 117 -13.93 7.07 13.96
C GLY A 117 -14.80 5.93 14.49
N VAL A 118 -14.67 4.75 13.87
CA VAL A 118 -15.56 3.60 14.12
C VAL A 118 -14.87 2.56 14.99
N SER A 119 -15.60 2.07 15.99
CA SER A 119 -15.20 0.90 16.78
C SER A 119 -16.12 -0.29 16.49
N ALA A 120 -15.56 -1.49 16.60
CA ALA A 120 -16.27 -2.74 16.39
C ALA A 120 -15.58 -3.91 17.10
N LYS A 121 -16.33 -4.96 17.41
CA LYS A 121 -15.78 -6.24 17.85
C LYS A 121 -16.03 -7.27 16.79
N LEU A 122 -14.97 -7.98 16.43
CA LEU A 122 -15.02 -9.10 15.52
C LEU A 122 -14.78 -10.40 16.29
N SER A 123 -15.28 -11.49 15.71
CA SER A 123 -15.00 -12.84 16.18
C SER A 123 -13.50 -13.09 16.32
N ARG A 124 -13.14 -14.13 17.09
CA ARG A 124 -11.74 -14.50 17.38
C ARG A 124 -11.00 -13.47 18.25
N GLY A 125 -11.72 -12.56 18.92
CA GLY A 125 -11.15 -11.62 19.89
C GLY A 125 -10.33 -10.51 19.23
N VAL A 126 -10.76 -10.03 18.07
CA VAL A 126 -10.21 -8.84 17.41
C VAL A 126 -11.16 -7.68 17.66
N GLU A 127 -10.64 -6.59 18.21
CA GLU A 127 -11.39 -5.38 18.51
C GLU A 127 -10.81 -4.23 17.69
N LEU A 128 -11.64 -3.60 16.86
CA LEU A 128 -11.34 -2.34 16.21
C LEU A 128 -11.61 -1.21 17.21
N LEU A 129 -10.55 -0.56 17.66
CA LEU A 129 -10.59 0.49 18.67
C LEU A 129 -10.97 1.85 18.07
N GLY A 130 -10.62 2.07 16.81
CA GLY A 130 -10.94 3.27 16.07
C GLY A 130 -10.35 3.26 14.67
N THR A 131 -10.67 4.29 13.90
CA THR A 131 -10.30 4.42 12.50
C THR A 131 -10.04 5.86 12.11
N GLU A 132 -9.16 6.05 11.13
CA GLU A 132 -8.93 7.33 10.48
C GLU A 132 -8.88 7.14 8.96
N VAL A 133 -9.63 7.97 8.24
CA VAL A 133 -9.66 8.00 6.77
C VAL A 133 -9.37 9.43 6.35
N GLU A 134 -8.36 9.63 5.51
CA GLU A 134 -8.16 10.95 4.90
C GLU A 134 -9.40 11.31 4.06
N PRO A 135 -10.00 12.50 4.28
CA PRO A 135 -11.32 12.81 3.74
C PRO A 135 -11.32 13.08 2.24
N THR A 136 -10.16 13.43 1.68
CA THR A 136 -10.00 13.78 0.28
C THR A 136 -8.73 13.18 -0.30
N ALA A 137 -8.77 12.85 -1.58
CA ALA A 137 -7.61 12.49 -2.38
C ALA A 137 -7.76 13.07 -3.79
N THR A 138 -6.69 13.20 -4.54
CA THR A 138 -6.75 13.57 -5.96
C THR A 138 -6.59 12.34 -6.83
N GLU A 139 -7.22 12.32 -7.99
CA GLU A 139 -6.95 11.30 -9.02
C GLU A 139 -5.43 11.12 -9.21
N ARG A 140 -4.99 9.86 -9.32
CA ARG A 140 -3.58 9.45 -9.48
C ARG A 140 -2.65 9.77 -8.29
N HIS A 141 -3.18 10.32 -7.21
CA HIS A 141 -2.46 10.48 -5.95
C HIS A 141 -2.81 9.31 -5.01
N GLU A 142 -2.65 9.54 -3.72
CA GLU A 142 -2.73 8.54 -2.68
C GLU A 142 -3.31 9.17 -1.42
N PHE A 143 -3.90 8.32 -0.59
CA PHE A 143 -4.44 8.73 0.70
C PHE A 143 -4.23 7.64 1.75
N PHE A 144 -4.25 8.04 3.01
CA PHE A 144 -4.06 7.14 4.13
C PHE A 144 -5.38 6.65 4.73
N LEU A 145 -5.32 5.39 5.15
CA LEU A 145 -6.31 4.72 5.97
C LEU A 145 -5.60 4.06 7.15
N THR A 146 -6.03 4.35 8.37
CA THR A 146 -5.44 3.81 9.60
C THR A 146 -6.49 3.12 10.46
N LEU A 147 -6.17 1.93 10.94
CA LEU A 147 -6.98 1.15 11.87
C LEU A 147 -6.16 0.88 13.13
N TRP A 148 -6.76 1.00 14.31
CA TRP A 148 -6.14 0.53 15.56
C TRP A 148 -6.87 -0.71 16.06
N LEU A 149 -6.16 -1.83 16.16
CA LEU A 149 -6.71 -3.13 16.51
C LEU A 149 -6.18 -3.60 17.86
N ARG A 150 -7.04 -4.05 18.77
CA ARG A 150 -6.65 -4.86 19.93
C ARG A 150 -6.92 -6.32 19.62
N VAL A 151 -5.97 -7.20 19.95
CA VAL A 151 -6.07 -8.63 19.62
C VAL A 151 -5.91 -9.52 20.86
N ALA A 152 -6.65 -10.62 20.91
CA ALA A 152 -6.64 -11.55 22.04
C ALA A 152 -5.47 -12.55 22.01
N GLY A 153 -4.70 -12.62 20.93
CA GLY A 153 -3.59 -13.55 20.76
C GLY A 153 -3.38 -13.98 19.30
N PRO A 154 -2.53 -14.98 19.06
CA PRO A 154 -2.20 -15.42 17.71
C PRO A 154 -3.39 -16.08 17.01
N LEU A 155 -3.58 -15.75 15.74
CA LEU A 155 -4.51 -16.41 14.82
C LEU A 155 -3.77 -17.17 13.71
N GLU A 156 -4.49 -17.62 12.68
CA GLU A 156 -3.86 -18.27 11.54
C GLU A 156 -2.98 -17.29 10.74
N PRO A 157 -1.85 -17.76 10.14
CA PRO A 157 -0.91 -16.88 9.45
C PRO A 157 -1.46 -16.23 8.18
N ASP A 158 -2.61 -16.71 7.68
CA ASP A 158 -3.25 -16.24 6.46
C ASP A 158 -4.46 -15.31 6.75
N ILE A 159 -4.54 -14.73 7.95
CA ILE A 159 -5.46 -13.63 8.24
C ILE A 159 -4.97 -12.33 7.60
N TYR A 160 -5.81 -11.72 6.78
CA TYR A 160 -5.58 -10.47 6.07
C TYR A 160 -6.62 -9.43 6.47
N VAL A 161 -6.22 -8.16 6.42
CA VAL A 161 -7.15 -7.03 6.47
C VAL A 161 -7.51 -6.65 5.04
N PHE A 162 -8.80 -6.63 4.72
CA PHE A 162 -9.29 -6.07 3.46
C PHE A 162 -9.75 -4.63 3.66
N HIS A 163 -9.56 -3.83 2.63
CA HIS A 163 -10.02 -2.45 2.53
C HIS A 163 -10.72 -2.33 1.18
N HIS A 164 -12.01 -2.00 1.20
CA HIS A 164 -12.78 -1.75 0.00
C HIS A 164 -13.10 -0.27 -0.07
N VAL A 165 -12.65 0.37 -1.14
CA VAL A 165 -13.03 1.75 -1.47
C VAL A 165 -13.93 1.66 -2.70
N GLU A 166 -15.21 1.97 -2.53
CA GLU A 166 -16.21 1.70 -3.56
C GLU A 166 -17.33 2.73 -3.63
N ASN A 167 -17.87 2.90 -4.84
CA ASN A 167 -19.12 3.56 -5.13
C ASN A 167 -19.93 2.69 -6.11
N GLU A 168 -21.00 3.23 -6.69
CA GLU A 168 -21.85 2.48 -7.62
C GLU A 168 -21.14 2.06 -8.92
N SER A 169 -20.08 2.79 -9.32
CA SER A 169 -19.40 2.62 -10.61
C SER A 169 -18.06 1.88 -10.51
N TYR A 170 -17.42 1.88 -9.34
CA TYR A 170 -16.07 1.39 -9.19
C TYR A 170 -15.83 0.80 -7.80
N ARG A 171 -15.00 -0.25 -7.74
CA ARG A 171 -14.56 -0.90 -6.51
C ARG A 171 -13.07 -1.17 -6.54
N LEU A 172 -12.37 -0.63 -5.55
CA LEU A 172 -10.95 -0.86 -5.31
C LEU A 172 -10.77 -1.76 -4.09
N PRO A 173 -10.52 -3.07 -4.27
CA PRO A 173 -10.09 -3.93 -3.18
C PRO A 173 -8.59 -3.75 -2.92
N TYR A 174 -8.23 -3.66 -1.65
CA TYR A 174 -6.84 -3.67 -1.20
C TYR A 174 -6.70 -4.54 0.05
N ASP A 175 -5.86 -5.57 -0.05
CA ASP A 175 -5.64 -6.53 1.02
C ASP A 175 -4.21 -6.46 1.53
N ALA A 176 -4.04 -6.51 2.85
CA ALA A 176 -2.73 -6.46 3.49
C ALA A 176 -2.62 -7.44 4.66
N ILE A 177 -1.39 -7.87 4.91
CA ILE A 177 -1.03 -8.50 6.18
C ILE A 177 -1.13 -7.41 7.28
N PRO A 178 -1.70 -7.72 8.45
CA PRO A 178 -1.84 -6.76 9.56
C PRO A 178 -0.52 -6.10 9.99
N GLY A 179 -0.62 -4.89 10.57
CA GLY A 179 0.53 -4.09 11.01
C GLY A 179 1.50 -3.77 9.87
N ASP A 180 1.01 -3.14 8.80
CA ASP A 180 1.76 -2.77 7.59
C ASP A 180 2.73 -3.85 7.06
N TRP A 181 2.22 -5.07 6.90
CA TRP A 181 3.00 -6.26 6.49
C TRP A 181 4.08 -6.75 7.47
N MET A 182 4.22 -6.11 8.63
CA MET A 182 5.26 -6.43 9.62
C MET A 182 4.77 -7.34 10.75
N TRP A 183 3.46 -7.35 11.04
CA TRP A 183 2.90 -8.07 12.20
C TRP A 183 1.79 -9.06 11.81
N PRO A 184 2.13 -10.15 11.11
CA PRO A 184 1.15 -11.17 10.69
C PRO A 184 0.46 -11.82 11.88
N ALA A 185 -0.79 -12.24 11.68
CA ALA A 185 -1.69 -12.58 12.78
C ALA A 185 -1.25 -13.77 13.64
N ASN A 186 -0.45 -14.69 13.12
CA ASN A 186 0.12 -15.80 13.88
C ASN A 186 1.20 -15.38 14.89
N ARG A 187 1.64 -14.11 14.85
CA ARG A 187 2.66 -13.56 15.75
C ARG A 187 2.09 -12.65 16.84
N TRP A 188 0.79 -12.33 16.74
CA TRP A 188 0.11 -11.49 17.71
C TRP A 188 0.25 -12.05 19.13
N ARG A 189 0.41 -11.15 20.08
CA ARG A 189 0.37 -11.45 21.51
C ARG A 189 -0.95 -10.92 22.08
N ALA A 190 -1.40 -11.56 23.16
CA ALA A 190 -2.62 -11.14 23.82
C ALA A 190 -2.45 -9.70 24.33
N GLY A 191 -3.36 -8.81 23.92
CA GLY A 191 -3.36 -7.41 24.32
C GLY A 191 -2.60 -6.46 23.38
N ASP A 192 -1.91 -6.98 22.35
CA ASP A 192 -1.24 -6.13 21.34
C ASP A 192 -2.23 -5.09 20.80
N ILE A 193 -1.77 -3.85 20.69
CA ILE A 193 -2.48 -2.75 20.02
C ILE A 193 -1.74 -2.50 18.72
N ILE A 194 -2.35 -2.90 17.60
CA ILE A 194 -1.73 -2.86 16.29
C ILE A 194 -2.25 -1.64 15.55
N GLU A 195 -1.34 -0.76 15.14
CA GLU A 195 -1.60 0.27 14.14
C GLU A 195 -1.43 -0.35 12.75
N HIS A 196 -2.55 -0.45 12.03
CA HIS A 196 -2.57 -0.90 10.64
C HIS A 196 -2.82 0.31 9.74
N ARG A 197 -1.73 0.89 9.23
CA ARG A 197 -1.76 2.00 8.29
C ARG A 197 -1.57 1.50 6.87
N VAL A 198 -2.39 1.99 5.96
CA VAL A 198 -2.36 1.66 4.53
C VAL A 198 -2.33 2.93 3.71
N LEU A 199 -1.42 2.96 2.74
CA LEU A 199 -1.41 3.95 1.66
C LEU A 199 -2.20 3.39 0.47
N VAL A 200 -3.36 3.96 0.19
CA VAL A 200 -4.20 3.59 -0.95
C VAL A 200 -3.86 4.48 -2.12
N GLN A 201 -3.39 3.89 -3.23
CA GLN A 201 -3.16 4.62 -4.48
C GLN A 201 -4.46 4.72 -5.28
N VAL A 202 -4.82 5.93 -5.70
CA VAL A 202 -5.99 6.18 -6.55
C VAL A 202 -5.65 5.78 -7.99
N PRO A 203 -6.20 4.68 -8.53
CA PRO A 203 -5.80 4.19 -9.84
C PRO A 203 -6.35 5.08 -10.95
N PRO A 204 -5.74 5.11 -12.15
CA PRO A 204 -6.18 5.93 -13.28
C PRO A 204 -7.63 5.73 -13.76
N GLY A 205 -8.33 4.68 -13.34
CA GLY A 205 -9.72 4.39 -13.71
C GLY A 205 -10.74 4.72 -12.61
N MET A 206 -10.29 5.25 -11.46
CA MET A 206 -11.15 5.71 -10.39
C MET A 206 -11.40 7.20 -10.59
N ASN A 207 -12.61 7.54 -11.05
CA ASN A 207 -13.00 8.91 -11.37
C ASN A 207 -13.28 9.71 -10.10
N ALA A 208 -13.25 11.05 -10.22
CA ALA A 208 -13.72 11.96 -9.18
C ALA A 208 -15.14 11.62 -8.66
N GLY A 209 -15.36 11.83 -7.36
CA GLY A 209 -16.62 11.56 -6.67
C GLY A 209 -16.42 11.00 -5.25
N GLU A 210 -17.51 10.77 -4.55
CA GLU A 210 -17.48 10.18 -3.20
C GLU A 210 -17.41 8.64 -3.25
N TYR A 211 -16.54 8.07 -2.43
CA TYR A 211 -16.37 6.63 -2.27
C TYR A 211 -16.50 6.22 -0.82
N LYS A 212 -17.29 5.19 -0.55
CA LYS A 212 -17.42 4.60 0.77
C LYS A 212 -16.24 3.69 1.05
N VAL A 213 -15.77 3.72 2.29
CA VAL A 213 -14.66 2.89 2.74
C VAL A 213 -15.18 1.83 3.71
N PHE A 214 -14.83 0.59 3.44
CA PHE A 214 -15.17 -0.56 4.27
C PHE A 214 -13.93 -1.36 4.60
N VAL A 215 -13.90 -1.91 5.82
CA VAL A 215 -12.80 -2.77 6.26
C VAL A 215 -13.30 -4.03 6.94
N GLY A 216 -12.39 -4.99 7.10
CA GLY A 216 -12.62 -6.18 7.91
C GLY A 216 -11.45 -7.14 7.78
N LEU A 217 -11.52 -8.25 8.50
CA LEU A 217 -10.51 -9.28 8.49
C LEU A 217 -11.07 -10.55 7.87
N TYR A 218 -10.23 -11.30 7.16
CA TYR A 218 -10.63 -12.56 6.54
C TYR A 218 -9.47 -13.54 6.47
N ARG A 219 -9.80 -14.82 6.40
CA ARG A 219 -8.84 -15.89 6.12
C ARG A 219 -8.65 -16.01 4.61
N ARG A 220 -7.42 -15.76 4.13
CA ARG A 220 -7.10 -15.73 2.70
C ARG A 220 -7.31 -17.07 2.00
N SER A 221 -7.00 -18.18 2.67
CA SER A 221 -7.14 -19.52 2.06
C SER A 221 -8.59 -19.93 1.81
N THR A 222 -9.55 -19.46 2.62
CA THR A 222 -10.96 -19.85 2.53
C THR A 222 -11.87 -18.73 2.01
N GLY A 223 -11.41 -17.48 2.05
CA GLY A 223 -12.24 -16.30 1.79
C GLY A 223 -13.21 -15.97 2.94
N GLU A 224 -13.17 -16.71 4.04
CA GLU A 224 -14.07 -16.52 5.18
C GLU A 224 -13.74 -15.25 5.93
N ARG A 225 -14.72 -14.35 6.07
CA ARG A 225 -14.59 -13.11 6.84
C ARG A 225 -14.84 -13.38 8.32
N LEU A 226 -14.06 -12.75 9.18
CA LEU A 226 -14.33 -12.73 10.62
C LEU A 226 -15.68 -12.04 10.84
N ALA A 227 -16.55 -12.66 11.64
CA ALA A 227 -17.87 -12.10 11.92
C ALA A 227 -17.74 -10.78 12.69
N VAL A 228 -18.54 -9.76 12.33
CA VAL A 228 -18.67 -8.56 13.16
C VAL A 228 -19.73 -8.85 14.21
N GLU A 229 -19.30 -8.97 15.47
CA GLU A 229 -20.14 -9.33 16.61
C GLU A 229 -20.80 -8.09 17.24
N GLN A 230 -20.11 -6.94 17.23
CA GLN A 230 -20.62 -5.65 17.73
C GLN A 230 -20.10 -4.50 16.86
N GLY A 231 -20.89 -3.44 16.71
CA GLY A 231 -20.54 -2.25 15.91
C GLY A 231 -21.19 -2.23 14.52
N PRO A 232 -20.87 -1.22 13.69
CA PRO A 232 -21.43 -1.10 12.34
C PRO A 232 -21.07 -2.29 11.46
N ASN A 233 -22.06 -2.84 10.75
CA ASN A 233 -21.90 -3.97 9.84
C ASN A 233 -22.88 -3.79 8.67
N ASP A 234 -22.43 -4.09 7.45
CA ASP A 234 -23.24 -4.05 6.22
C ASP A 234 -23.99 -5.37 5.93
N GLY A 235 -23.95 -6.32 6.87
CA GLY A 235 -24.51 -7.66 6.73
C GLY A 235 -23.61 -8.65 5.99
N GLN A 236 -22.43 -8.21 5.54
CA GLN A 236 -21.42 -9.05 4.87
C GLN A 236 -20.12 -9.11 5.68
N ASN A 237 -20.16 -8.80 6.97
CA ASN A 237 -18.99 -8.68 7.83
C ASN A 237 -18.00 -7.64 7.31
N ARG A 238 -18.52 -6.53 6.77
CA ARG A 238 -17.73 -5.34 6.47
C ARG A 238 -18.16 -4.22 7.40
N ILE A 239 -17.17 -3.53 7.94
CA ILE A 239 -17.35 -2.39 8.83
C ILE A 239 -17.25 -1.14 7.95
N PRO A 240 -18.33 -0.36 7.76
CA PRO A 240 -18.25 0.95 7.12
C PRO A 240 -17.52 1.92 8.04
N ILE A 241 -16.47 2.59 7.55
CA ILE A 241 -15.60 3.44 8.37
C ILE A 241 -15.54 4.90 7.93
N GLY A 242 -16.32 5.26 6.90
CA GLY A 242 -16.42 6.62 6.39
C GLY A 242 -16.42 6.65 4.87
N GLN A 243 -16.04 7.82 4.34
CA GLN A 243 -15.94 8.08 2.91
C GLN A 243 -14.71 8.91 2.61
N VAL A 244 -14.25 8.82 1.37
CA VAL A 244 -13.20 9.65 0.78
C VAL A 244 -13.75 10.31 -0.49
N GLU A 245 -13.54 11.61 -0.62
CA GLU A 245 -13.83 12.35 -1.85
C GLU A 245 -12.61 12.30 -2.77
N ILE A 246 -12.76 11.72 -3.95
CA ILE A 246 -11.75 11.79 -5.00
C ILE A 246 -12.01 13.06 -5.82
N THR A 247 -11.01 13.92 -5.90
CA THR A 247 -11.02 15.16 -6.66
C THR A 247 -10.33 14.98 -8.01
N THR A 248 -10.79 15.72 -9.01
CA THR A 248 -10.21 15.69 -10.37
C THR A 248 -8.75 16.11 -10.35
N LEU A 249 -7.89 15.37 -11.03
CA LEU A 249 -6.53 15.83 -11.29
C LEU A 249 -6.56 16.89 -12.38
N LEU A 250 -6.44 18.16 -11.99
CA LEU A 250 -6.27 19.25 -12.95
C LEU A 250 -4.88 19.16 -13.61
N PRO A 251 -4.76 19.40 -14.93
CA PRO A 251 -3.47 19.54 -15.59
C PRO A 251 -2.59 20.58 -14.88
N PRO A 252 -1.26 20.42 -14.84
CA PRO A 252 -0.36 21.38 -14.19
C PRO A 252 -0.54 22.83 -14.66
N PHE A 253 -0.86 23.04 -15.94
CA PHE A 253 -1.12 24.37 -16.49
C PHE A 253 -2.35 25.03 -15.86
N ASP A 254 -3.44 24.29 -15.67
CA ASP A 254 -4.68 24.79 -15.06
C ASP A 254 -4.55 25.02 -13.55
N GLN A 255 -3.55 24.41 -12.90
CA GLN A 255 -3.20 24.69 -11.50
C GLN A 255 -2.37 25.98 -11.36
N SER A 256 -1.57 26.32 -12.38
CA SER A 256 -0.64 27.46 -12.36
C SER A 256 -1.23 28.75 -12.93
N ILE A 257 -2.27 28.62 -13.76
CA ILE A 257 -2.94 29.74 -14.41
C ILE A 257 -4.27 29.90 -13.68
N GLU A 258 -4.43 30.98 -12.93
CA GLU A 258 -5.75 31.33 -12.41
C GLU A 258 -6.74 31.40 -13.59
N PRO A 259 -7.91 30.74 -13.49
CA PRO A 259 -8.94 30.85 -14.52
C PRO A 259 -9.19 32.31 -14.88
N THR A 260 -9.39 32.61 -16.16
CA THR A 260 -9.71 33.96 -16.62
C THR A 260 -10.98 34.47 -15.95
N ASP A 261 -10.81 35.25 -14.89
CA ASP A 261 -11.87 36.01 -14.25
C ASP A 261 -11.97 37.34 -14.98
N ILE A 262 -12.85 37.38 -15.98
CA ILE A 262 -13.06 38.54 -16.85
C ILE A 262 -13.34 39.79 -16.01
N GLU A 263 -14.07 39.67 -14.89
CA GLU A 263 -14.42 40.82 -14.06
C GLU A 263 -13.23 41.34 -13.23
N LYS A 264 -12.30 40.47 -12.81
CA LYS A 264 -11.06 40.90 -12.13
C LYS A 264 -9.97 41.36 -13.08
N GLN A 265 -9.92 40.81 -14.29
CA GLN A 265 -8.87 41.10 -15.27
C GLN A 265 -9.19 42.31 -16.15
N ARG A 266 -10.42 42.84 -16.09
CA ARG A 266 -10.78 44.16 -16.66
C ARG A 266 -10.12 45.29 -15.85
N HIS A 267 -8.94 45.75 -16.26
CA HIS A 267 -8.36 46.99 -15.71
C HIS A 267 -9.05 48.27 -16.21
N HIS A 268 -9.70 48.20 -17.38
CA HIS A 268 -10.41 49.29 -18.03
C HIS A 268 -11.70 48.77 -18.68
N PRO A 269 -12.70 48.31 -17.90
CA PRO A 269 -13.97 47.79 -18.42
C PRO A 269 -14.66 48.76 -19.39
N GLU A 270 -14.49 50.06 -19.19
CA GLU A 270 -15.04 51.15 -20.00
C GLU A 270 -14.46 51.25 -21.42
N ARG A 271 -13.30 50.64 -21.69
CA ARG A 271 -12.61 50.70 -22.99
C ARG A 271 -12.97 49.56 -23.93
N ILE A 272 -13.75 48.59 -23.46
CA ILE A 272 -14.19 47.45 -24.25
C ILE A 272 -15.56 47.81 -24.85
N ILE A 273 -15.59 48.05 -26.16
CA ILE A 273 -16.84 48.15 -26.92
C ILE A 273 -17.37 46.73 -27.05
N ASP A 274 -18.32 46.36 -26.19
CA ASP A 274 -19.08 45.12 -26.36
C ASP A 274 -19.93 45.28 -27.63
N ASN A 275 -19.66 44.48 -28.66
CA ASN A 275 -20.35 44.54 -29.96
C ASN A 275 -21.80 43.98 -29.89
N GLY A 276 -22.51 44.28 -28.80
CA GLY A 276 -23.96 44.15 -28.72
C GLY A 276 -24.50 42.74 -28.76
N ARG A 277 -23.76 41.70 -28.34
CA ARG A 277 -24.41 40.41 -28.05
C ARG A 277 -25.06 40.47 -26.68
N LYS A 278 -26.26 41.07 -26.63
CA LYS A 278 -27.22 40.74 -25.58
C LYS A 278 -27.58 39.26 -25.72
N PRO A 279 -27.54 38.46 -24.64
CA PRO A 279 -28.30 37.21 -24.60
C PRO A 279 -29.76 37.56 -24.89
N VAL A 280 -30.39 36.77 -25.76
CA VAL A 280 -31.82 36.89 -26.04
C VAL A 280 -32.55 36.33 -24.81
N ASP A 281 -33.41 37.15 -24.21
CA ASP A 281 -34.46 36.65 -23.33
C ASP A 281 -35.64 36.21 -24.24
N ASP A 282 -36.02 34.93 -24.08
CA ASP A 282 -37.00 34.10 -24.83
C ASP A 282 -36.64 33.61 -26.25
#